data_AF-A0A967F6Y0-F1
#
_entry.id   AF-A0A967F6Y0-F1
#
_cell.length_a   1.000
_cell.length_b   1.000
_cell.length_c   1.000
_cell.angle_alpha   90.00
_cell.angle_beta   90.00
_cell.angle_gamma   90.00
#
_symmetry.space_group_name_H-M   'P 1'
#
loop_
_entity.id
_entity.type
_entity.pdbx_description
1 polymer ?
#
loop_
_entity_poly.entity_id
_entity_poly.type
_entity_poly.pdbx_seq_one_letter_code
_entity_poly.pdbx_strand_id
1 'polypeptide(L)'
;MLGARNILGRVCGTLTGYFDEPCPPEEAERLFREECEIRGDTAAGWACRHRFKAQFGEEGEDNYPELLRWLELEPTSFGGNFQAIFHVWREQDDPVGGLARFDTLRALYPDDLRPAGGMSNLLRNTGRLDEVLAWRWGSFRDQLPEGNPWSLARLGTDYLDLGMYERALEVGLMTRDTRRFSAIHFVPNLWAGMGELELAAQEWEWGGQALVEAAGSPRAWIQTARFLVDYVRDHARAKELFDLMIAEMEMAELCEGDPDCLVELPLILAHNERALGNEDQADKWLLAAR
;
A
#
# COMPACT_ATOMS: atom_id res chain seq x y z
N MET A 1 -17.96 7.94 27.98
CA MET A 1 -16.81 8.89 27.90
C MET A 1 -16.38 8.98 26.46
N LEU A 2 -16.34 10.17 25.87
CA LEU A 2 -15.83 10.38 24.52
C LEU A 2 -14.30 10.24 24.55
N GLY A 3 -13.69 9.46 23.65
CA GLY A 3 -12.23 9.27 23.60
C GLY A 3 -11.48 10.49 23.02
N ALA A 4 -10.18 10.61 23.32
CA ALA A 4 -9.23 11.67 22.91
C ALA A 4 -9.46 12.32 21.55
N ARG A 5 -9.49 11.48 20.50
CA ARG A 5 -9.69 11.93 19.12
C ARG A 5 -11.00 12.70 18.94
N ASN A 6 -12.02 12.39 19.73
CA ASN A 6 -13.30 13.08 19.70
C ASN A 6 -13.29 14.40 20.48
N ILE A 7 -12.39 14.66 21.43
CA ILE A 7 -12.34 15.96 22.13
C ILE A 7 -11.40 16.91 21.39
N LEU A 8 -10.17 16.49 21.10
CA LEU A 8 -9.24 17.27 20.25
C LEU A 8 -9.80 17.45 18.84
N GLY A 9 -10.33 16.40 18.22
CA GLY A 9 -10.96 16.49 16.90
C GLY A 9 -12.27 17.27 16.90
N ARG A 10 -12.99 17.40 18.02
CA ARG A 10 -14.14 18.31 18.10
C ARG A 10 -13.72 19.74 18.40
N VAL A 11 -12.80 19.99 19.32
CA VAL A 11 -12.35 21.36 19.63
C VAL A 11 -11.58 21.95 18.44
N CYS A 12 -10.55 21.26 17.98
CA CYS A 12 -9.78 21.69 16.81
C CYS A 12 -10.59 21.55 15.51
N GLY A 13 -11.42 20.51 15.35
CA GLY A 13 -12.29 20.39 14.17
C GLY A 13 -13.47 21.36 14.15
N THR A 14 -13.97 21.83 15.30
CA THR A 14 -14.92 22.95 15.38
C THR A 14 -14.21 24.27 15.06
N LEU A 15 -12.97 24.47 15.52
CA LEU A 15 -12.18 25.65 15.13
C LEU A 15 -11.94 25.70 13.61
N THR A 16 -11.49 24.61 13.02
CA THR A 16 -11.28 24.52 11.56
C THR A 16 -12.60 24.55 10.79
N GLY A 17 -13.65 23.89 11.28
CA GLY A 17 -14.95 23.82 10.59
C GLY A 17 -15.79 25.10 10.66
N TYR A 18 -15.67 25.92 11.70
CA TYR A 18 -16.43 27.17 11.85
C TYR A 18 -15.63 28.43 11.53
N PHE A 19 -14.32 28.41 11.73
CA PHE A 19 -13.47 29.60 11.62
C PHE A 19 -12.40 29.47 10.53
N ASP A 20 -12.30 28.32 9.85
CA ASP A 20 -11.26 28.03 8.83
C ASP A 20 -9.82 28.24 9.35
N GLU A 21 -9.65 28.19 10.66
CA GLU A 21 -8.38 28.38 11.34
C GLU A 21 -7.88 27.02 11.87
N PRO A 22 -6.63 26.63 11.57
CA PRO A 22 -6.03 25.47 12.19
C PRO A 22 -5.81 25.74 13.68
N CYS A 23 -6.02 24.70 14.50
CA CYS A 23 -5.70 24.73 15.93
C CYS A 23 -4.24 25.16 16.13
N PRO A 24 -3.95 26.23 16.90
CA PRO A 24 -2.57 26.60 17.18
C PRO A 24 -1.79 25.42 17.80
N PRO A 25 -0.56 25.11 17.35
CA PRO A 25 0.19 23.95 17.84
C PRO A 25 0.34 23.91 19.37
N GLU A 26 0.57 25.06 20.00
CA GLU A 26 0.70 25.21 21.45
C GLU A 26 -0.60 24.82 22.20
N GLU A 27 -1.75 25.20 21.64
CA GLU A 27 -3.06 24.89 22.22
C GLU A 27 -3.40 23.40 22.04
N ALA A 28 -3.04 22.82 20.89
CA ALA A 28 -3.17 21.39 20.67
C ALA A 28 -2.30 20.58 21.65
N GLU A 29 -1.06 21.01 21.90
CA GLU A 29 -0.19 20.38 22.90
C GLU A 29 -0.78 20.47 24.31
N ARG A 30 -1.21 21.67 24.74
CA ARG A 30 -1.82 21.90 26.06
C ARG A 30 -3.03 20.99 26.30
N LEU A 31 -3.96 20.95 25.35
CA LEU A 31 -5.17 20.13 25.45
C LEU A 31 -4.85 18.63 25.49
N PHE A 32 -3.86 18.17 24.72
CA PHE A 32 -3.43 16.78 24.74
C PHE A 32 -2.81 16.40 26.10
N ARG A 33 -1.97 17.28 26.67
CA ARG A 33 -1.36 17.09 27.99
C ARG A 33 -2.42 16.99 29.09
N GLU A 34 -3.36 17.94 29.15
CA GLU A 34 -4.46 17.96 30.12
C GLU A 34 -5.31 16.69 30.04
N GLU A 35 -5.56 16.18 28.84
CA GLU A 35 -6.27 14.92 28.70
C GLU A 35 -5.50 13.74 29.32
N CYS A 36 -4.20 13.64 29.07
CA CYS A 36 -3.38 12.57 29.62
C CYS A 36 -3.34 12.62 31.16
N GLU A 37 -3.40 13.81 31.75
CA GLU A 37 -3.52 14.02 33.20
C GLU A 37 -4.89 13.57 33.73
N ILE A 38 -5.99 13.96 33.08
CA ILE A 38 -7.36 13.55 33.45
C ILE A 38 -7.50 12.03 33.47
N ARG A 39 -6.85 11.34 32.53
CA ARG A 39 -6.87 9.86 32.45
C ARG A 39 -6.04 9.17 33.55
N GLY A 40 -5.18 9.90 34.25
CA GLY A 40 -4.43 9.41 35.40
C GLY A 40 -3.48 8.23 35.13
N ASP A 41 -3.20 7.45 36.17
CA ASP A 41 -2.36 6.23 36.14
C ASP A 41 -3.18 5.01 35.66
N THR A 42 -3.77 5.11 34.47
CA THR A 42 -4.54 4.03 33.82
C THR A 42 -3.89 3.64 32.50
N ALA A 43 -4.20 2.45 31.96
CA ALA A 43 -3.73 2.04 30.64
C ALA A 43 -4.02 3.09 29.56
N ALA A 44 -5.24 3.67 29.58
CA ALA A 44 -5.63 4.73 28.66
C ALA A 44 -4.85 6.04 28.86
N GLY A 45 -4.43 6.33 30.09
CA GLY A 45 -3.56 7.46 30.44
C GLY A 45 -2.13 7.28 29.95
N TRP A 46 -1.54 6.09 30.13
CA TRP A 46 -0.19 5.79 29.61
C TRP A 46 -0.15 5.71 28.09
N ALA A 47 -1.18 5.13 27.46
CA ALA A 47 -1.35 5.18 26.01
C ALA A 47 -1.43 6.63 25.48
N CYS A 48 -2.03 7.54 26.26
CA CYS A 48 -2.08 8.96 25.95
C CYS A 48 -0.68 9.59 26.05
N ARG A 49 0.03 9.39 27.17
CA ARG A 49 1.39 9.92 27.39
C ARG A 49 2.40 9.44 26.34
N HIS A 50 2.36 8.16 25.96
CA HIS A 50 3.20 7.61 24.90
C HIS A 50 2.97 8.34 23.55
N ARG A 51 1.70 8.53 23.16
CA ARG A 51 1.36 9.27 21.93
C ARG A 51 1.69 10.76 22.02
N PHE A 52 1.49 11.36 23.18
CA PHE A 52 1.85 12.76 23.43
C PHE A 52 3.33 12.98 23.16
N LYS A 53 4.21 12.17 23.77
CA LYS A 53 5.66 12.25 23.54
C LYS A 53 6.05 11.96 22.09
N ALA A 54 5.41 10.98 21.42
CA ALA A 54 5.67 10.73 20.00
C ALA A 54 5.37 11.94 19.10
N GLN A 55 4.42 12.80 19.51
CA GLN A 55 3.94 13.91 18.69
C GLN A 55 4.55 15.26 19.07
N PHE A 56 4.78 15.50 20.36
CA PHE A 56 5.18 16.79 20.91
C PHE A 56 6.46 16.70 21.77
N GLY A 57 7.03 15.51 21.94
CA GLY A 57 8.29 15.34 22.66
C GLY A 57 9.45 16.00 21.93
N GLU A 58 10.55 16.20 22.64
CA GLU A 58 11.78 16.67 22.02
C GLU A 58 12.29 15.64 21.01
N GLU A 59 12.99 16.10 19.96
CA GLU A 59 13.56 15.19 18.97
C GLU A 59 14.53 14.21 19.65
N GLY A 60 14.25 12.91 19.50
CA GLY A 60 15.01 11.84 20.17
C GLY A 60 14.58 11.54 21.61
N GLU A 61 13.51 12.14 22.12
CA GLU A 61 12.96 11.80 23.43
C GLU A 61 12.36 10.37 23.42
N ASP A 62 12.87 9.51 24.32
CA ASP A 62 12.36 8.16 24.47
C ASP A 62 10.98 8.15 25.15
N ASN A 63 10.01 7.57 24.45
CA ASN A 63 8.64 7.38 24.92
C ASN A 63 8.30 5.91 25.21
N TYR A 64 9.30 5.04 25.22
CA TYR A 64 9.15 3.63 25.53
C TYR A 64 8.79 3.33 26.98
N PRO A 65 9.26 4.10 28.00
CA PRO A 65 8.82 3.90 29.37
C PRO A 65 7.28 4.01 29.52
N GLU A 66 6.66 4.96 28.84
CA GLU A 66 5.20 5.10 28.82
C GLU A 66 4.52 3.91 28.15
N LEU A 67 5.13 3.37 27.09
CA LEU A 67 4.62 2.21 26.37
C LEU A 67 4.70 0.93 27.22
N LEU A 68 5.81 0.72 27.92
CA LEU A 68 5.98 -0.39 28.85
C LEU A 68 4.93 -0.31 29.95
N ARG A 69 4.73 0.87 30.53
CA ARG A 69 3.73 1.06 31.59
C ARG A 69 2.30 0.88 31.09
N TRP A 70 2.00 1.25 29.83
CA TRP A 70 0.74 0.88 29.19
C TRP A 70 0.59 -0.64 29.10
N LEU A 71 1.59 -1.35 28.59
CA LEU A 71 1.57 -2.81 28.44
C LEU A 71 1.56 -3.57 29.77
N GLU A 72 2.11 -3.02 30.85
CA GLU A 72 1.97 -3.58 32.20
C GLU A 72 0.50 -3.59 32.66
N LEU A 73 -0.23 -2.53 32.36
CA LEU A 73 -1.63 -2.37 32.76
C LEU A 73 -2.60 -3.06 31.80
N GLU A 74 -2.22 -3.18 30.52
CA GLU A 74 -3.02 -3.79 29.46
C GLU A 74 -2.13 -4.64 28.54
N PRO A 75 -1.67 -5.81 28.99
CA PRO A 75 -0.71 -6.64 28.24
C PRO A 75 -1.28 -7.20 26.95
N THR A 76 -2.61 -7.27 26.86
CA THR A 76 -3.32 -7.71 25.65
C THR A 76 -3.61 -6.58 24.68
N SER A 77 -3.17 -5.34 24.95
CA SER A 77 -3.49 -4.21 24.08
C SER A 77 -2.90 -4.39 22.68
N PHE A 78 -3.75 -4.44 21.65
CA PHE A 78 -3.28 -4.44 20.26
C PHE A 78 -2.39 -3.23 19.99
N GLY A 79 -2.87 -2.04 20.35
CA GLY A 79 -2.16 -0.78 20.11
C GLY A 79 -0.80 -0.76 20.81
N GLY A 80 -0.74 -1.17 22.08
CA GLY A 80 0.51 -1.24 22.83
C GLY A 80 1.50 -2.22 22.21
N ASN A 81 1.08 -3.45 21.91
CA ASN A 81 1.98 -4.46 21.34
C ASN A 81 2.43 -4.08 19.92
N PHE A 82 1.56 -3.47 19.12
CA PHE A 82 1.89 -3.01 17.77
C PHE A 82 2.93 -1.89 17.79
N GLN A 83 2.81 -0.92 18.70
CA GLN A 83 3.83 0.12 18.87
C GLN A 83 5.15 -0.45 19.41
N ALA A 84 5.08 -1.43 20.32
CA ALA A 84 6.28 -2.03 20.92
C ALA A 84 7.12 -2.79 19.90
N ILE A 85 6.52 -3.33 18.83
CA ILE A 85 7.25 -3.94 17.72
C ILE A 85 8.25 -2.94 17.11
N PHE A 86 7.82 -1.71 16.80
CA PHE A 86 8.69 -0.73 16.16
C PHE A 86 9.86 -0.35 17.06
N HIS A 87 9.61 -0.15 18.35
CA HIS A 87 10.68 0.20 19.29
C HIS A 87 11.68 -0.95 19.44
N VAL A 88 11.21 -2.18 19.70
CA VAL A 88 12.10 -3.34 19.89
C VAL A 88 12.88 -3.65 18.61
N TRP A 89 12.22 -3.61 17.45
CA TRP A 89 12.89 -3.91 16.20
C TRP A 89 13.82 -2.79 15.73
N ARG A 90 13.35 -1.55 15.61
CA ARG A 90 14.12 -0.47 14.97
C ARG A 90 15.04 0.26 15.93
N GLU A 91 14.57 0.57 17.13
CA GLU A 91 15.33 1.39 18.08
C GLU A 91 16.31 0.55 18.90
N GLN A 92 15.95 -0.69 19.23
CA GLN A 92 16.81 -1.61 19.97
C GLN A 92 17.62 -2.57 19.08
N ASP A 93 17.41 -2.51 17.76
CA ASP A 93 18.00 -3.44 16.79
C ASP A 93 17.78 -4.93 17.17
N ASP A 94 16.61 -5.24 17.75
CA ASP A 94 16.22 -6.58 18.17
C ASP A 94 15.08 -7.14 17.29
N PRO A 95 15.40 -7.67 16.09
CA PRO A 95 14.40 -8.28 15.24
C PRO A 95 13.77 -9.54 15.86
N VAL A 96 14.46 -10.24 16.78
CA VAL A 96 13.92 -11.43 17.44
C VAL A 96 12.83 -11.04 18.43
N GLY A 97 13.08 -10.03 19.25
CA GLY A 97 12.08 -9.44 20.14
C GLY A 97 10.89 -8.86 19.36
N GLY A 98 11.14 -8.21 18.22
CA GLY A 98 10.10 -7.75 17.31
C GLY A 98 9.19 -8.89 16.80
N LEU A 99 9.78 -10.01 16.38
CA LEU A 99 9.03 -11.20 15.96
C LEU A 99 8.19 -11.80 17.11
N ALA A 100 8.74 -11.90 18.31
CA ALA A 100 8.02 -12.42 19.47
C ALA A 100 6.76 -11.58 19.80
N ARG A 101 6.80 -10.27 19.54
CA ARG A 101 5.64 -9.38 19.69
C ARG A 101 4.59 -9.60 18.59
N PHE A 102 5.00 -9.89 17.35
CA PHE A 102 4.06 -10.31 16.30
C PHE A 102 3.36 -11.62 16.66
N ASP A 103 4.09 -12.61 17.19
CA ASP A 103 3.49 -13.85 17.68
C ASP A 103 2.50 -13.61 18.81
N THR A 104 2.81 -12.68 19.71
CA THR A 104 1.90 -12.25 20.79
C THR A 104 0.60 -11.68 20.21
N LEU A 105 0.68 -10.76 19.26
CA LEU A 105 -0.51 -10.19 18.59
C LEU A 105 -1.33 -11.25 17.86
N ARG A 106 -0.69 -12.22 17.21
CA ARG A 106 -1.39 -13.32 16.52
C ARG A 106 -2.12 -14.23 17.49
N ALA A 107 -1.51 -14.53 18.64
CA ALA A 107 -2.17 -15.33 19.68
C ALA A 107 -3.38 -14.62 20.29
N LEU A 108 -3.29 -13.29 20.46
CA LEU A 108 -4.38 -12.48 21.02
C LEU A 108 -5.49 -12.17 20.00
N TYR A 109 -5.13 -12.05 18.73
CA TYR A 109 -6.01 -11.59 17.65
C TYR A 109 -5.88 -12.50 16.41
N PRO A 110 -6.30 -13.78 16.50
CA PRO A 110 -6.08 -14.76 15.44
C PRO A 110 -6.76 -14.41 14.11
N ASP A 111 -7.86 -13.66 14.14
CA ASP A 111 -8.61 -13.24 12.95
C ASP A 111 -8.07 -11.92 12.34
N ASP A 112 -7.14 -11.25 13.00
CA ASP A 112 -6.55 -10.02 12.52
C ASP A 112 -5.30 -10.30 11.67
N LEU A 113 -5.37 -9.94 10.40
CA LEU A 113 -4.28 -10.15 9.44
C LEU A 113 -3.22 -9.03 9.43
N ARG A 114 -3.41 -7.95 10.19
CA ARG A 114 -2.43 -6.84 10.24
C ARG A 114 -1.08 -7.27 10.84
N PRO A 115 -1.01 -8.01 11.98
CA PRO A 115 0.25 -8.51 12.51
C PRO A 115 0.99 -9.42 11.53
N ALA A 116 0.24 -10.24 10.82
CA ALA A 116 0.71 -11.14 9.76
C ALA A 116 1.48 -10.39 8.65
N GLY A 117 0.92 -9.28 8.15
CA GLY A 117 1.60 -8.42 7.17
C GLY A 117 2.90 -7.80 7.69
N GLY A 118 2.91 -7.35 8.95
CA GLY A 118 4.09 -6.76 9.59
C GLY A 118 5.21 -7.78 9.82
N MET A 119 4.87 -9.00 10.26
CA MET A 119 5.83 -10.08 10.45
C MET A 119 6.53 -10.47 9.15
N SER A 120 5.76 -10.59 8.06
CA SER A 120 6.34 -10.86 6.74
C SER A 120 7.32 -9.78 6.30
N ASN A 121 7.00 -8.49 6.51
CA ASN A 121 7.92 -7.40 6.21
C ASN A 121 9.20 -7.46 7.05
N LEU A 122 9.08 -7.80 8.35
CA LEU A 122 10.22 -7.95 9.26
C LEU A 122 11.14 -9.09 8.82
N LEU A 123 10.59 -10.27 8.53
CA LEU A 123 11.35 -11.41 8.03
C LEU A 123 12.03 -11.09 6.69
N ARG A 124 11.34 -10.41 5.77
CA ARG A 124 11.92 -9.95 4.50
C ARG A 124 13.09 -8.99 4.72
N ASN A 125 12.92 -7.98 5.57
CA ASN A 125 13.95 -6.99 5.84
C ASN A 125 15.18 -7.57 6.58
N THR A 126 15.02 -8.72 7.22
CA THR A 126 16.11 -9.44 7.90
C THR A 126 16.70 -10.56 7.04
N GLY A 127 16.34 -10.65 5.75
CA GLY A 127 16.84 -11.66 4.82
C GLY A 127 16.31 -13.08 5.07
N ARG A 128 15.30 -13.24 5.92
CA ARG A 128 14.69 -14.53 6.30
C ARG A 128 13.53 -14.88 5.36
N LEU A 129 13.79 -14.80 4.05
CA LEU A 129 12.77 -14.98 3.01
C LEU A 129 12.15 -16.39 3.00
N ASP A 130 12.92 -17.44 3.29
CA ASP A 130 12.39 -18.81 3.40
C ASP A 130 11.30 -18.93 4.47
N GLU A 131 11.45 -18.19 5.57
CA GLU A 131 10.47 -18.17 6.65
C GLU A 131 9.23 -17.36 6.28
N VAL A 132 9.39 -16.29 5.49
CA VAL A 132 8.24 -15.58 4.89
C VAL A 132 7.42 -16.52 4.04
N LEU A 133 8.08 -17.29 3.15
CA LEU A 133 7.42 -18.23 2.26
C LEU A 133 6.67 -19.30 3.04
N ALA A 134 7.34 -19.97 3.99
CA ALA A 134 6.72 -21.00 4.83
C ALA A 134 5.51 -20.46 5.59
N TRP A 135 5.64 -19.24 6.14
CA TRP A 135 4.58 -18.58 6.87
C TRP A 135 3.39 -18.18 5.98
N ARG A 136 3.65 -17.52 4.84
CA ARG A 136 2.60 -17.10 3.90
C ARG A 136 1.87 -18.30 3.34
N TRP A 137 2.61 -19.33 2.94
CA TRP A 137 2.02 -20.57 2.45
C TRP A 137 1.12 -21.20 3.52
N GLY A 138 1.62 -21.37 4.75
CA GLY A 138 0.82 -21.93 5.85
C GLY A 138 -0.41 -21.10 6.22
N SER A 139 -0.31 -19.77 6.16
CA SER A 139 -1.37 -18.85 6.62
C SER A 139 -2.48 -18.64 5.58
N PHE A 140 -2.14 -18.73 4.29
CA PHE A 140 -3.08 -18.40 3.23
C PHE A 140 -3.52 -19.61 2.41
N ARG A 141 -2.86 -20.77 2.50
CA ARG A 141 -3.15 -21.96 1.67
C ARG A 141 -4.64 -22.29 1.58
N ASP A 142 -5.35 -22.29 2.70
CA ASP A 142 -6.76 -22.68 2.76
C ASP A 142 -7.71 -21.57 2.28
N GLN A 143 -7.18 -20.37 2.05
CA GLN A 143 -7.89 -19.20 1.52
C GLN A 143 -7.58 -18.96 0.03
N LEU A 144 -6.81 -19.84 -0.61
CA LEU A 144 -6.44 -19.68 -2.02
C LEU A 144 -7.45 -20.35 -2.95
N PRO A 145 -7.75 -19.76 -4.12
CA PRO A 145 -7.33 -18.43 -4.60
C PRO A 145 -8.31 -17.29 -4.21
N GLU A 146 -9.52 -17.61 -3.73
CA GLU A 146 -10.63 -16.67 -3.64
C GLU A 146 -10.59 -15.73 -2.41
N GLY A 147 -10.00 -16.17 -1.31
CA GLY A 147 -10.05 -15.49 -0.03
C GLY A 147 -9.10 -14.28 0.08
N ASN A 148 -7.94 -14.31 -0.60
CA ASN A 148 -6.98 -13.21 -0.52
C ASN A 148 -5.96 -13.16 -1.70
N PRO A 149 -6.35 -12.66 -2.88
CA PRO A 149 -5.45 -12.52 -4.03
C PRO A 149 -4.26 -11.59 -3.78
N TRP A 150 -4.40 -10.63 -2.86
CA TRP A 150 -3.28 -9.76 -2.45
C TRP A 150 -2.16 -10.54 -1.74
N SER A 151 -2.52 -11.48 -0.86
CA SER A 151 -1.54 -12.33 -0.18
C SER A 151 -0.78 -13.24 -1.13
N LEU A 152 -1.45 -13.73 -2.18
CA LEU A 152 -0.82 -14.50 -3.25
C LEU A 152 0.13 -13.67 -4.09
N ALA A 153 -0.28 -12.48 -4.54
CA ALA A 153 0.60 -11.60 -5.32
C ALA A 153 1.89 -11.26 -4.54
N ARG A 154 1.76 -11.05 -3.21
CA ARG A 154 2.93 -10.87 -2.33
C ARG A 154 3.79 -12.14 -2.21
N LEU A 155 3.18 -13.31 -2.08
CA LEU A 155 3.92 -14.57 -2.06
C LEU A 155 4.72 -14.78 -3.37
N GLY A 156 4.11 -14.47 -4.52
CA GLY A 156 4.83 -14.50 -5.79
C GLY A 156 5.99 -13.50 -5.82
N THR A 157 5.82 -12.31 -5.23
CA THR A 157 6.90 -11.32 -5.10
C THR A 157 8.04 -11.86 -4.22
N ASP A 158 7.73 -12.56 -3.13
CA ASP A 158 8.74 -13.17 -2.27
C ASP A 158 9.52 -14.29 -3.00
N TYR A 159 8.85 -15.09 -3.82
CA TYR A 159 9.54 -16.07 -4.69
C TYR A 159 10.42 -15.39 -5.75
N LEU A 160 9.97 -14.27 -6.32
CA LEU A 160 10.76 -13.48 -7.26
C LEU A 160 12.04 -12.94 -6.61
N ASP A 161 11.93 -12.38 -5.40
CA ASP A 161 13.06 -11.86 -4.63
C ASP A 161 14.13 -12.94 -4.34
N LEU A 162 13.71 -14.22 -4.26
CA LEU A 162 14.60 -15.37 -4.10
C LEU A 162 15.13 -15.95 -5.42
N GLY A 163 14.75 -15.39 -6.57
CA GLY A 163 15.08 -15.94 -7.89
C GLY A 163 14.36 -17.27 -8.19
N MET A 164 13.33 -17.63 -7.42
CA MET A 164 12.51 -18.83 -7.63
C MET A 164 11.42 -18.54 -8.66
N TYR A 165 11.84 -18.19 -9.88
CA TYR A 165 10.97 -17.71 -10.95
C TYR A 165 9.81 -18.64 -11.30
N GLU A 166 10.05 -19.95 -11.36
CA GLU A 166 9.00 -20.95 -11.63
C GLU A 166 7.90 -20.92 -10.56
N ARG A 167 8.27 -20.78 -9.29
CA ARG A 167 7.32 -20.69 -8.16
C ARG A 167 6.60 -19.35 -8.14
N ALA A 168 7.31 -18.26 -8.44
CA ALA A 168 6.72 -16.94 -8.57
C ALA A 168 5.63 -16.94 -9.65
N LEU A 169 5.91 -17.56 -10.80
CA LEU A 169 4.98 -17.70 -11.91
C LEU A 169 3.80 -18.61 -11.56
N GLU A 170 4.03 -19.77 -10.93
CA GLU A 170 2.97 -20.68 -10.46
C GLU A 170 1.95 -19.92 -9.62
N VAL A 171 2.43 -19.18 -8.61
CA VAL A 171 1.57 -18.36 -7.74
C VAL A 171 0.93 -17.20 -8.49
N GLY A 172 1.67 -16.55 -9.39
CA GLY A 172 1.15 -15.44 -10.19
C GLY A 172 -0.03 -15.87 -11.07
N LEU A 173 0.07 -17.02 -11.74
CA LEU A 173 -1.01 -17.57 -12.56
C LEU A 173 -2.24 -17.93 -11.70
N MET A 174 -2.06 -18.43 -10.48
CA MET A 174 -3.18 -18.63 -9.55
C MET A 174 -3.89 -17.31 -9.22
N THR A 175 -3.17 -16.19 -9.11
CA THR A 175 -3.80 -14.87 -8.92
C THR A 175 -4.53 -14.38 -10.15
N ARG A 176 -3.96 -14.63 -11.33
CA ARG A 176 -4.49 -14.19 -12.62
C ARG A 176 -5.95 -14.59 -12.79
N ASP A 177 -6.27 -15.83 -12.43
CA ASP A 177 -7.62 -16.39 -12.57
C ASP A 177 -8.66 -15.76 -11.64
N THR A 178 -8.24 -14.98 -10.64
CA THR A 178 -9.17 -14.25 -9.75
C THR A 178 -9.77 -12.99 -10.39
N ARG A 179 -9.25 -12.56 -11.55
CA ARG A 179 -9.66 -11.34 -12.29
C ARG A 179 -9.72 -10.08 -11.42
N ARG A 180 -8.93 -10.00 -10.36
CA ARG A 180 -8.81 -8.79 -9.52
C ARG A 180 -7.69 -7.90 -10.03
N PHE A 181 -7.91 -6.59 -9.96
CA PHE A 181 -6.95 -5.56 -10.40
C PHE A 181 -5.53 -5.80 -9.88
N SER A 182 -5.38 -6.13 -8.59
CA SER A 182 -4.07 -6.36 -7.97
C SER A 182 -3.33 -7.60 -8.47
N ALA A 183 -4.04 -8.59 -9.02
CA ALA A 183 -3.46 -9.80 -9.58
C ALA A 183 -2.93 -9.58 -11.02
N ILE A 184 -3.56 -8.65 -11.74
CA ILE A 184 -3.34 -8.48 -13.17
C ILE A 184 -2.02 -7.78 -13.49
N HIS A 185 -1.51 -6.95 -12.59
CA HIS A 185 -0.18 -6.34 -12.77
C HIS A 185 0.96 -7.28 -12.38
N PHE A 186 0.67 -8.33 -11.61
CA PHE A 186 1.72 -9.15 -11.01
C PHE A 186 2.39 -10.08 -12.03
N VAL A 187 1.61 -10.85 -12.80
CA VAL A 187 2.15 -11.77 -13.81
C VAL A 187 2.95 -11.05 -14.90
N PRO A 188 2.50 -9.93 -15.48
CA PRO A 188 3.31 -9.18 -16.43
C PRO A 188 4.63 -8.67 -15.83
N ASN A 189 4.61 -8.16 -14.60
CA ASN A 189 5.82 -7.71 -13.92
C ASN A 189 6.81 -8.87 -13.66
N LEU A 190 6.31 -10.09 -13.40
CA LEU A 190 7.15 -11.28 -13.31
C LEU A 190 7.85 -11.59 -14.64
N TRP A 191 7.10 -11.62 -15.75
CA TRP A 191 7.68 -11.81 -17.08
C TRP A 191 8.74 -10.76 -17.40
N ALA A 192 8.44 -9.49 -17.11
CA ALA A 192 9.38 -8.39 -17.31
C ALA A 192 10.65 -8.57 -16.45
N GLY A 193 10.50 -8.96 -15.19
CA GLY A 193 11.62 -9.25 -14.28
C GLY A 193 12.48 -10.44 -14.72
N MET A 194 11.91 -11.39 -15.46
CA MET A 194 12.64 -12.49 -16.10
C MET A 194 13.26 -12.11 -17.46
N GLY A 195 13.03 -10.90 -17.96
CA GLY A 195 13.48 -10.45 -19.28
C GLY A 195 12.58 -10.88 -20.44
N GLU A 196 11.46 -11.53 -20.16
CA GLU A 196 10.48 -12.01 -21.14
C GLU A 196 9.49 -10.90 -21.51
N LEU A 197 10.00 -9.81 -22.10
CA LEU A 197 9.22 -8.58 -22.35
C LEU A 197 8.00 -8.80 -23.26
N GLU A 198 8.08 -9.74 -24.20
CA GLU A 198 6.97 -10.07 -25.09
C GLU A 198 5.84 -10.80 -24.34
N LEU A 199 6.18 -11.74 -23.45
CA LEU A 199 5.18 -12.41 -22.59
C LEU A 199 4.59 -11.41 -21.60
N ALA A 200 5.40 -10.48 -21.09
CA ALA A 200 4.92 -9.40 -20.24
C ALA A 200 3.90 -8.52 -20.98
N ALA A 201 4.19 -8.13 -22.23
CA ALA A 201 3.28 -7.35 -23.07
C ALA A 201 1.95 -8.08 -23.30
N GLN A 202 2.00 -9.37 -23.65
CA GLN A 202 0.80 -10.19 -23.87
C GLN A 202 -0.08 -10.29 -22.61
N GLU A 203 0.52 -10.48 -21.44
CA GLU A 203 -0.22 -10.53 -20.17
C GLU A 203 -0.77 -9.16 -19.76
N TRP A 204 -0.06 -8.06 -20.06
CA TRP A 204 -0.58 -6.71 -19.85
C TRP A 204 -1.77 -6.40 -20.75
N GLU A 205 -1.77 -6.86 -22.01
CA GLU A 205 -2.91 -6.71 -22.93
C GLU A 205 -4.11 -7.52 -22.47
N TRP A 206 -3.91 -8.81 -22.18
CA TRP A 206 -4.94 -9.67 -21.62
C TRP A 206 -5.54 -9.07 -20.34
N GLY A 207 -4.67 -8.59 -19.46
CA GLY A 207 -5.02 -7.97 -18.19
C GLY A 207 -5.83 -6.69 -18.32
N GLY A 208 -5.40 -5.79 -19.21
CA GLY A 208 -6.08 -4.55 -19.52
C GLY A 208 -7.51 -4.80 -20.04
N GLN A 209 -7.63 -5.72 -21.01
CA GLN A 209 -8.92 -6.12 -21.56
C GLN A 209 -9.83 -6.74 -20.48
N ALA A 210 -9.31 -7.70 -19.71
CA ALA A 210 -10.08 -8.38 -18.67
C ALA A 210 -10.61 -7.40 -17.60
N LEU A 211 -9.86 -6.34 -17.27
CA LEU A 211 -10.28 -5.33 -16.29
C LEU A 211 -11.31 -4.36 -16.81
N VAL A 212 -11.27 -4.00 -18.08
CA VAL A 212 -12.36 -3.22 -18.67
C VAL A 212 -13.63 -4.03 -18.75
N GLU A 213 -13.56 -5.29 -19.19
CA GLU A 213 -14.72 -6.18 -19.21
C GLU A 213 -15.31 -6.41 -17.82
N ALA A 214 -14.47 -6.59 -16.79
CA ALA A 214 -14.92 -6.95 -15.45
C ALA A 214 -15.29 -5.76 -14.56
N ALA A 215 -14.58 -4.64 -14.69
CA ALA A 215 -14.64 -3.53 -13.75
C ALA A 215 -14.89 -2.16 -14.40
N GLY A 216 -14.95 -2.08 -15.73
CA GLY A 216 -15.05 -0.82 -16.45
C GLY A 216 -13.92 0.15 -16.09
N SER A 217 -12.75 -0.37 -15.69
CA SER A 217 -11.65 0.45 -15.17
C SER A 217 -10.63 0.75 -16.27
N PRO A 218 -10.65 1.96 -16.85
CA PRO A 218 -9.71 2.37 -17.89
C PRO A 218 -8.26 2.48 -17.38
N ARG A 219 -8.07 2.60 -16.06
CA ARG A 219 -6.75 2.66 -15.42
C ARG A 219 -5.86 1.46 -15.76
N ALA A 220 -6.45 0.29 -15.98
CA ALA A 220 -5.70 -0.90 -16.38
C ALA A 220 -5.00 -0.71 -17.73
N TRP A 221 -5.72 -0.14 -18.71
CA TRP A 221 -5.17 0.14 -20.03
C TRP A 221 -4.07 1.20 -20.00
N ILE A 222 -4.22 2.22 -19.16
CA ILE A 222 -3.17 3.26 -18.98
C ILE A 222 -1.87 2.60 -18.49
N GLN A 223 -1.96 1.65 -17.56
CA GLN A 223 -0.80 0.92 -17.06
C GLN A 223 -0.20 -0.01 -18.12
N THR A 224 -1.03 -0.73 -18.88
CA THR A 224 -0.59 -1.54 -20.03
C THR A 224 0.15 -0.68 -21.05
N ALA A 225 -0.42 0.46 -21.43
CA ALA A 225 0.18 1.33 -22.43
C ALA A 225 1.49 1.95 -21.93
N ARG A 226 1.52 2.39 -20.67
CA ARG A 226 2.75 2.84 -20.02
C ARG A 226 3.83 1.76 -20.05
N PHE A 227 3.48 0.51 -19.78
CA PHE A 227 4.43 -0.59 -19.84
C PHE A 227 5.03 -0.77 -21.24
N LEU A 228 4.18 -0.78 -22.27
CA LEU A 228 4.64 -0.88 -23.67
C LEU A 228 5.58 0.27 -24.06
N VAL A 229 5.27 1.49 -23.63
CA VAL A 229 6.04 2.70 -23.91
C VAL A 229 7.36 2.77 -23.13
N ASP A 230 7.30 2.59 -21.81
CA ASP A 230 8.45 2.86 -20.92
C ASP A 230 9.42 1.67 -20.85
N TYR A 231 8.91 0.44 -20.94
CA TYR A 231 9.68 -0.78 -20.69
C TYR A 231 9.94 -1.59 -21.95
N VAL A 232 8.90 -1.88 -22.75
CA VAL A 232 9.05 -2.67 -23.99
C VAL A 232 9.63 -1.83 -25.13
N ARG A 233 9.38 -0.51 -25.11
CA ARG A 233 9.73 0.44 -26.19
C ARG A 233 9.04 0.10 -27.52
N ASP A 234 7.88 -0.54 -27.46
CA ASP A 234 7.05 -0.84 -28.62
C ASP A 234 5.97 0.22 -28.80
N HIS A 235 6.40 1.35 -29.36
CA HIS A 235 5.55 2.53 -29.53
C HIS A 235 4.41 2.31 -30.54
N ALA A 236 4.61 1.41 -31.51
CA ALA A 236 3.59 1.08 -32.51
C ALA A 236 2.46 0.27 -31.86
N ARG A 237 2.81 -0.77 -31.10
CA ARG A 237 1.85 -1.58 -30.34
C ARG A 237 1.14 -0.76 -29.26
N ALA A 238 1.86 0.11 -28.56
CA ALA A 238 1.24 1.07 -27.64
C ALA A 238 0.22 1.96 -28.35
N LYS A 239 0.51 2.41 -29.58
CA LYS A 239 -0.42 3.20 -30.37
C LYS A 239 -1.68 2.43 -30.75
N GLU A 240 -1.55 1.18 -31.20
CA GLU A 240 -2.72 0.33 -31.51
C GLU A 240 -3.63 0.16 -30.30
N LEU A 241 -3.02 -0.02 -29.12
CA LEU A 241 -3.73 -0.08 -27.85
C LEU A 241 -4.48 1.21 -27.53
N PHE A 242 -3.82 2.38 -27.67
CA PHE A 242 -4.44 3.68 -27.46
C PHE A 242 -5.58 3.95 -28.43
N ASP A 243 -5.39 3.64 -29.71
CA ASP A 243 -6.39 3.84 -30.74
C ASP A 243 -7.64 2.98 -30.46
N LEU A 244 -7.46 1.75 -29.95
CA LEU A 244 -8.56 0.90 -29.48
C LEU A 244 -9.27 1.50 -28.26
N MET A 245 -8.53 1.96 -27.24
CA MET A 245 -9.12 2.57 -26.04
C MET A 245 -9.98 3.79 -26.39
N ILE A 246 -9.45 4.68 -27.25
CA ILE A 246 -10.12 5.92 -27.66
C ILE A 246 -11.33 5.62 -28.56
N ALA A 247 -11.30 4.53 -29.33
CA ALA A 247 -12.43 4.12 -30.17
C ALA A 247 -13.60 3.55 -29.35
N GLU A 248 -13.31 2.83 -28.26
CA GLU A 248 -14.32 2.20 -27.40
C GLU A 248 -14.89 3.16 -26.34
N MET A 249 -14.17 4.23 -25.97
CA MET A 249 -14.54 5.12 -24.87
C MET A 249 -14.10 6.56 -25.14
N GLU A 250 -14.94 7.55 -24.82
CA GLU A 250 -14.48 8.95 -24.85
C GLU A 250 -13.43 9.19 -23.75
N MET A 251 -12.44 10.06 -24.00
CA MET A 251 -11.39 10.39 -23.01
C MET A 251 -11.94 10.83 -21.64
N ALA A 252 -13.08 11.52 -21.63
CA ALA A 252 -13.74 11.93 -20.40
C ALA A 252 -14.32 10.73 -19.62
N GLU A 253 -14.82 9.71 -20.33
CA GLU A 253 -15.31 8.47 -19.76
C GLU A 253 -14.14 7.58 -19.30
N LEU A 254 -13.03 7.57 -20.05
CA LEU A 254 -11.77 6.91 -19.69
C LEU A 254 -11.13 7.46 -18.40
N CYS A 255 -11.51 8.64 -17.94
CA CYS A 255 -10.95 9.24 -16.74
C CYS A 255 -12.01 9.64 -15.71
N GLU A 256 -13.24 9.14 -15.84
CA GLU A 256 -14.32 9.48 -14.91
C GLU A 256 -13.97 9.05 -13.48
N GLY A 257 -13.90 10.01 -12.57
CA GLY A 257 -13.58 9.77 -11.15
C GLY A 257 -12.08 9.63 -10.83
N ASP A 258 -11.18 9.79 -11.81
CA ASP A 258 -9.72 9.74 -11.59
C ASP A 258 -9.06 11.00 -12.17
N PRO A 259 -8.87 12.08 -11.37
CA PRO A 259 -8.28 13.32 -11.86
C PRO A 259 -6.82 13.15 -12.31
N ASP A 260 -6.10 12.15 -11.77
CA ASP A 260 -4.72 11.87 -12.20
C ASP A 260 -4.72 11.30 -13.63
N CYS A 261 -5.74 10.54 -14.01
CA CYS A 261 -5.88 10.00 -15.37
C CYS A 261 -5.94 11.09 -16.45
N LEU A 262 -6.67 12.20 -16.18
CA LEU A 262 -6.79 13.32 -17.12
C LEU A 262 -5.45 14.01 -17.41
N VAL A 263 -4.48 13.86 -16.50
CA VAL A 263 -3.13 14.40 -16.67
C VAL A 263 -2.19 13.34 -17.21
N GLU A 264 -2.19 12.14 -16.65
CA GLU A 264 -1.24 11.07 -17.00
C GLU A 264 -1.45 10.54 -18.42
N LEU A 265 -2.69 10.26 -18.83
CA LEU A 265 -2.96 9.63 -20.13
C LEU A 265 -2.53 10.52 -21.31
N PRO A 266 -2.86 11.82 -21.37
CA PRO A 266 -2.35 12.68 -22.43
C PRO A 266 -0.82 12.82 -22.44
N LEU A 267 -0.17 12.78 -21.27
CA LEU A 267 1.30 12.81 -21.21
C LEU A 267 1.93 11.55 -21.82
N ILE A 268 1.37 10.36 -21.54
CA ILE A 268 1.85 9.10 -22.12
C ILE A 268 1.60 9.08 -23.64
N LEU A 269 0.41 9.51 -24.08
CA LEU A 269 0.07 9.65 -25.49
C LEU A 269 1.03 10.60 -26.22
N ALA A 270 1.32 11.76 -25.63
CA ALA A 270 2.27 12.70 -26.19
C ALA A 270 3.68 12.12 -26.32
N HIS A 271 4.15 11.41 -25.29
CA HIS A 271 5.45 10.75 -25.33
C HIS A 271 5.50 9.68 -26.45
N ASN A 272 4.44 8.88 -26.58
CA ASN A 272 4.36 7.85 -27.61
C ASN A 272 4.35 8.45 -29.02
N GLU A 273 3.54 9.48 -29.26
CA GLU A 273 3.45 10.16 -30.56
C GLU A 273 4.79 10.81 -30.95
N ARG A 274 5.54 11.40 -30.00
CA ARG A 274 6.90 11.88 -30.27
C ARG A 274 7.85 10.77 -30.67
N ALA A 275 7.81 9.64 -29.97
CA ALA A 275 8.64 8.50 -30.30
C ALA A 275 8.35 7.93 -31.70
N LEU A 276 7.12 8.09 -32.18
CA LEU A 276 6.69 7.75 -33.55
C LEU A 276 6.96 8.86 -34.59
N GLY A 277 7.47 10.02 -34.17
CA GLY A 277 7.76 11.16 -35.05
C GLY A 277 6.56 12.08 -35.36
N ASN A 278 5.47 11.96 -34.60
CA ASN A 278 4.22 12.70 -34.79
C ASN A 278 4.12 13.92 -33.86
N GLU A 279 5.03 14.89 -34.00
CA GLU A 279 5.13 16.07 -33.10
C GLU A 279 3.82 16.87 -32.99
N ASP A 280 3.13 17.11 -34.11
CA ASP A 280 1.86 17.85 -34.12
C ASP A 280 0.77 17.16 -33.27
N GLN A 281 0.78 15.83 -33.25
CA GLN A 281 -0.19 15.06 -32.47
C GLN A 281 0.20 15.02 -30.99
N ALA A 282 1.50 14.94 -30.70
CA ALA A 282 2.00 15.04 -29.33
C ALA A 282 1.66 16.38 -28.68
N ASP A 283 1.81 17.48 -29.41
CA ASP A 283 1.50 18.82 -28.90
C ASP A 283 0.00 18.99 -28.59
N LYS A 284 -0.89 18.37 -29.37
CA LYS A 284 -2.33 18.32 -29.05
C LYS A 284 -2.59 17.61 -27.72
N TRP A 285 -1.94 16.47 -27.49
CA TRP A 285 -2.08 15.75 -26.23
C TRP A 285 -1.51 16.54 -25.04
N LEU A 286 -0.39 17.23 -25.21
CA LEU A 286 0.15 18.12 -24.17
C LEU A 286 -0.77 19.31 -23.86
N LEU A 287 -1.51 19.81 -24.84
CA LEU A 287 -2.54 20.83 -24.61
C LEU A 287 -3.73 20.25 -23.84
N ALA A 288 -4.12 19.02 -24.12
CA ALA A 288 -5.21 18.33 -23.40
C ALA A 288 -4.85 18.00 -21.94
N ALA A 289 -3.56 17.91 -21.60
CA ALA A 289 -3.07 17.68 -20.24
C ALA A 289 -3.13 18.92 -19.31
N ARG A 290 -3.43 20.11 -19.86
CA ARG A 290 -3.43 21.41 -19.15
C ARG A 290 -4.83 21.81 -18.72
#